data_AF-A0A7X8RBX1-F1
#
_entry.id   AF-A0A7X8RBX1-F1
#
_cell.length_a   1.000
_cell.length_b   1.000
_cell.length_c   1.000
_cell.angle_alpha   90.00
_cell.angle_beta   90.00
_cell.angle_gamma   90.00
#
_symmetry.space_group_name_H-M   'P 1'
#
loop_
_entity.id
_entity.type
_entity.pdbx_description
1 polymer ?
#
loop_
_entity_poly.entity_id
_entity_poly.type
_entity_poly.pdbx_seq_one_letter_code
_entity_poly.pdbx_strand_id
1 'polypeptide(L)'
;MRNQVNTLDEKGQSQESTEIGKEGISDCHGHRDLEMINQIDKTSFKRIIEPLARAIHMEYLAHVKPDLNGRLPPTAVPWDALPEDFRESNRDQARDICQKLWVLNCRIVSKTMSADRAVTAFNDEQIELLAQMEHNRWVEEKQRNGWVVGTPRDNEKRVHPDLIPWDELDEAAKEKDRNAVRRIPKLLGDSGFAIYPMP
;
A
#
# COMPACT_ATOMS: atom_id res chain seq x y z
N MET A 1 -13.26 26.14 -49.82
CA MET A 1 -12.38 25.31 -50.67
C MET A 1 -12.33 23.94 -50.00
N ARG A 2 -13.23 22.98 -50.34
CA ARG A 2 -13.02 21.88 -51.32
C ARG A 2 -11.65 21.20 -51.10
N ASN A 3 -11.54 19.92 -50.70
CA ASN A 3 -12.23 18.75 -51.23
C ASN A 3 -12.46 17.63 -50.19
N GLN A 4 -13.65 17.05 -50.26
CA GLN A 4 -13.95 15.66 -49.92
C GLN A 4 -13.40 14.75 -51.03
N VAL A 5 -12.94 13.56 -50.68
CA VAL A 5 -12.90 12.43 -51.63
C VAL A 5 -13.67 11.29 -50.98
N ASN A 6 -14.91 11.14 -51.43
CA ASN A 6 -15.71 9.94 -51.25
C ASN A 6 -15.29 8.93 -52.33
N THR A 7 -15.02 7.69 -51.92
CA THR A 7 -15.01 6.52 -52.80
C THR A 7 -16.21 5.66 -52.44
N LEU A 8 -17.15 5.55 -53.37
CA LEU A 8 -18.32 4.65 -53.34
C LEU A 8 -17.96 3.37 -54.11
N ASP A 9 -18.38 2.21 -53.62
CA ASP A 9 -18.32 0.93 -54.32
C ASP A 9 -19.69 0.52 -54.90
N GLU A 10 -19.60 -0.26 -55.98
CA GLU A 10 -20.59 -0.37 -57.06
C GLU A 10 -21.65 -1.46 -56.85
N LYS A 11 -22.42 -1.44 -55.77
CA LYS A 11 -23.63 -2.27 -55.65
C LYS A 11 -24.78 -1.52 -55.00
N GLY A 12 -25.48 -0.73 -55.80
CA GLY A 12 -26.76 -0.14 -55.42
C GLY A 12 -27.79 -1.21 -55.10
N GLN A 13 -28.12 -1.36 -53.82
CA GLN A 13 -29.39 -1.88 -53.30
C GLN A 13 -29.54 -1.53 -51.81
N SER A 14 -30.68 -0.92 -51.48
CA SER A 14 -31.16 -0.54 -50.16
C SER A 14 -31.86 -1.71 -49.45
N GLN A 15 -31.60 -1.93 -48.16
CA GLN A 15 -32.55 -2.63 -47.28
C GLN A 15 -32.54 -2.04 -45.86
N GLU A 16 -33.67 -1.41 -45.55
CA GLU A 16 -34.22 -1.17 -44.22
C GLU A 16 -34.76 -2.49 -43.67
N SER A 17 -34.55 -2.79 -42.37
CA SER A 17 -35.49 -3.59 -41.55
C SER A 17 -34.94 -3.94 -40.15
N THR A 18 -35.70 -3.44 -39.16
CA THR A 18 -36.23 -4.20 -38.02
C THR A 18 -35.45 -4.23 -36.71
N GLU A 19 -35.98 -3.45 -35.77
CA GLU A 19 -35.89 -3.66 -34.32
C GLU A 19 -36.25 -5.10 -33.94
N ILE A 20 -35.37 -5.74 -33.19
CA ILE A 20 -35.72 -6.92 -32.40
C ILE A 20 -35.29 -6.63 -30.97
N GLY A 21 -36.27 -6.64 -30.08
CA GLY A 21 -36.13 -6.36 -28.66
C GLY A 21 -35.13 -7.27 -27.96
N LYS A 22 -34.49 -6.72 -26.94
CA LYS A 22 -33.93 -7.51 -25.86
C LYS A 22 -34.70 -7.18 -24.60
N GLU A 23 -35.62 -8.09 -24.30
CA GLU A 23 -36.24 -8.23 -23.00
C GLU A 23 -35.16 -8.40 -21.92
N GLY A 24 -35.36 -7.70 -20.80
CA GLY A 24 -35.08 -8.16 -19.44
C GLY A 24 -33.73 -8.79 -19.14
N ILE A 25 -32.77 -7.97 -18.71
CA ILE A 25 -31.92 -8.35 -17.59
C ILE A 25 -32.11 -7.27 -16.52
N SER A 26 -32.80 -7.66 -15.45
CA SER A 26 -32.96 -6.90 -14.22
C SER A 26 -31.58 -6.61 -13.64
N ASP A 27 -31.03 -5.42 -13.91
CA ASP A 27 -29.93 -4.86 -13.13
C ASP A 27 -30.45 -4.44 -11.76
N CYS A 28 -30.71 -5.44 -10.94
CA CYS A 28 -30.63 -5.33 -9.51
C CYS A 28 -29.29 -5.96 -9.14
N HIS A 29 -28.55 -5.31 -8.24
CA HIS A 29 -27.36 -5.75 -7.50
C HIS A 29 -26.02 -5.05 -7.81
N GLY A 30 -25.88 -4.19 -8.83
CA GLY A 30 -24.61 -3.50 -9.08
C GLY A 30 -24.25 -2.33 -8.13
N HIS A 31 -25.24 -1.69 -7.50
CA HIS A 31 -25.00 -0.45 -6.74
C HIS A 31 -24.73 -0.63 -5.24
N ARG A 32 -25.09 -1.78 -4.65
CA ARG A 32 -24.97 -1.98 -3.19
C ARG A 32 -23.57 -2.43 -2.74
N ASP A 33 -22.82 -3.10 -3.61
CA ASP A 33 -21.51 -3.65 -3.22
C ASP A 33 -20.41 -2.59 -3.19
N LEU A 34 -20.41 -1.62 -4.12
CA LEU A 34 -19.44 -0.53 -4.15
C LEU A 34 -19.61 0.45 -2.98
N GLU A 35 -20.85 0.76 -2.57
CA GLU A 35 -21.10 1.60 -1.40
C GLU A 35 -20.74 0.90 -0.09
N MET A 36 -20.99 -0.41 0.01
CA MET A 36 -20.65 -1.19 1.20
C MET A 36 -19.14 -1.37 1.35
N ILE A 37 -18.41 -1.62 0.26
CA ILE A 37 -16.93 -1.65 0.23
C ILE A 37 -16.35 -0.28 0.62
N ASN A 38 -16.95 0.83 0.16
CA ASN A 38 -16.50 2.19 0.49
C ASN A 38 -16.82 2.60 1.95
N GLN A 39 -17.91 2.09 2.53
CA GLN A 39 -18.21 2.25 3.97
C GLN A 39 -17.32 1.37 4.86
N ILE A 40 -16.99 0.16 4.43
CA ILE A 40 -16.01 -0.73 5.09
C ILE A 40 -14.62 -0.09 5.07
N ASP A 41 -14.23 0.55 3.96
CA ASP A 41 -12.97 1.29 3.83
C ASP A 41 -12.91 2.48 4.79
N LYS A 42 -13.94 3.34 4.84
CA LYS A 42 -14.01 4.46 5.80
C LYS A 42 -14.02 4.02 7.27
N THR A 43 -14.67 2.89 7.56
CA THR A 43 -14.74 2.34 8.92
C THR A 43 -13.40 1.76 9.35
N SER A 44 -12.75 1.01 8.46
CA SER A 44 -11.39 0.47 8.67
C SER A 44 -10.37 1.60 8.76
N PHE A 45 -10.54 2.65 7.96
CA PHE A 45 -9.72 3.85 7.99
C PHE A 45 -9.71 4.49 9.39
N LYS A 46 -10.89 4.78 9.95
CA LYS A 46 -10.99 5.42 11.27
C LYS A 46 -10.59 4.51 12.42
N ARG A 47 -10.84 3.20 12.31
CA ARG A 47 -10.63 2.25 13.41
C ARG A 47 -9.20 1.72 13.50
N ILE A 48 -8.52 1.58 12.37
CA ILE A 48 -7.22 0.90 12.28
C ILE A 48 -6.18 1.79 11.61
N ILE A 49 -6.46 2.29 10.40
CA ILE A 49 -5.45 2.99 9.59
C ILE A 49 -4.98 4.29 10.24
N GLU A 50 -5.89 5.18 10.63
CA GLU A 50 -5.53 6.48 11.21
C GLU A 50 -4.80 6.34 12.56
N PRO A 51 -5.26 5.51 13.52
CA PRO A 51 -4.49 5.23 14.73
C PRO A 51 -3.11 4.60 14.47
N LEU A 52 -3.01 3.66 13.54
CA LEU A 52 -1.74 3.01 13.21
C LEU A 52 -0.78 3.99 12.53
N ALA A 53 -1.26 4.82 11.62
CA ALA A 53 -0.47 5.85 10.95
C ALA A 53 0.08 6.88 11.96
N ARG A 54 -0.75 7.31 12.92
CA ARG A 54 -0.30 8.15 14.04
C ARG A 54 0.83 7.49 14.83
N ALA A 55 0.74 6.18 15.07
CA ALA A 55 1.74 5.47 15.84
C ALA A 55 3.04 5.21 15.08
N ILE A 56 2.98 4.97 13.77
CA ILE A 56 4.17 4.94 12.90
C ILE A 56 4.90 6.29 13.00
N HIS A 57 4.16 7.41 12.96
CA HIS A 57 4.76 8.73 13.13
C HIS A 57 5.32 8.94 14.55
N MET A 58 4.65 8.45 15.59
CA MET A 58 5.18 8.50 16.96
C MET A 58 6.50 7.73 17.10
N GLU A 59 6.62 6.56 16.47
CA GLU A 59 7.86 5.77 16.46
C GLU A 59 8.99 6.54 15.75
N TYR A 60 8.68 7.23 14.64
CA TYR A 60 9.62 8.13 13.97
C TYR A 60 10.09 9.26 14.91
N LEU A 61 9.16 9.93 15.60
CA LEU A 61 9.49 11.00 16.56
C LEU A 61 10.33 10.49 17.74
N ALA A 62 10.16 9.23 18.15
CA ALA A 62 10.96 8.63 19.22
C ALA A 62 12.43 8.38 18.81
N HIS A 63 12.71 8.25 17.50
CA HIS A 63 14.02 7.89 16.98
C HIS A 63 14.71 9.00 16.16
N VAL A 64 13.98 10.07 15.82
CA VAL A 64 14.54 11.19 15.07
C VAL A 64 15.65 11.86 15.89
N LYS A 65 16.79 12.08 15.23
CA LYS A 65 17.96 12.75 15.82
C LYS A 65 18.20 14.08 15.13
N PRO A 66 18.70 15.09 15.85
CA PRO A 66 19.12 16.33 15.23
C PRO A 66 20.31 16.10 14.30
N ASP A 67 20.46 16.99 13.32
CA ASP A 67 21.65 17.07 12.49
C ASP A 67 22.88 17.56 13.29
N LEU A 68 24.02 17.68 12.62
CA LEU A 68 25.27 18.16 13.22
C LEU A 68 25.16 19.59 13.81
N ASN A 69 24.16 20.37 13.39
CA ASN A 69 23.89 21.72 13.88
C ASN A 69 22.81 21.75 14.97
N GLY A 70 22.37 20.59 15.46
CA GLY A 70 21.31 20.49 16.47
C GLY A 70 19.90 20.67 15.92
N ARG A 71 19.69 20.70 14.60
CA ARG A 71 18.37 20.93 13.98
C ARG A 71 17.65 19.62 13.70
N LEU A 72 16.39 19.56 14.10
CA LEU A 72 15.51 18.45 13.75
C LEU A 72 14.94 18.62 12.33
N PRO A 73 14.59 17.52 11.64
CA PRO A 73 13.88 17.57 10.37
C PRO A 73 12.56 18.36 10.49
N PRO A 74 12.10 19.06 9.45
CA PRO A 74 10.82 19.78 9.46
C PRO A 74 9.60 18.87 9.73
N THR A 75 9.75 17.57 9.49
CA THR A 75 8.74 16.54 9.76
C THR A 75 8.69 16.11 11.22
N ALA A 76 9.64 16.53 12.06
CA ALA A 76 9.67 16.25 13.50
C ALA A 76 8.69 17.15 14.27
N VAL A 77 7.41 17.09 13.90
CA VAL A 77 6.30 17.88 14.46
C VAL A 77 5.18 16.94 14.94
N PRO A 78 4.28 17.39 15.84
CA PRO A 78 3.10 16.62 16.21
C PRO A 78 2.24 16.25 15.00
N TRP A 79 1.53 15.12 15.07
CA TRP A 79 0.72 14.60 13.97
C TRP A 79 -0.22 15.63 13.33
N ASP A 80 -0.94 16.40 14.14
CA ASP A 80 -1.91 17.37 13.64
C ASP A 80 -1.27 18.58 12.93
N ALA A 81 0.06 18.77 13.10
CA ALA A 81 0.87 19.76 12.39
C ALA A 81 1.68 19.15 11.23
N LEU A 82 1.65 17.83 11.05
CA LEU A 82 2.38 17.15 9.99
C LEU A 82 1.73 17.45 8.62
N PRO A 83 2.49 17.85 7.59
CA PRO A 83 1.92 18.09 6.27
C PRO A 83 1.20 16.86 5.72
N GLU A 84 0.13 17.10 4.96
CA GLU A 84 -0.80 16.04 4.54
C GLU A 84 -0.10 14.90 3.79
N ASP A 85 0.84 15.20 2.90
CA ASP A 85 1.57 14.18 2.13
C ASP A 85 2.34 13.20 3.03
N PHE A 86 2.91 13.69 4.14
CA PHE A 86 3.57 12.83 5.11
C PHE A 86 2.56 12.04 5.94
N ARG A 87 1.39 12.62 6.27
CA ARG A 87 0.30 11.86 6.91
C ARG A 87 -0.21 10.75 6.00
N GLU A 88 -0.38 11.02 4.70
CA GLU A 88 -0.77 9.99 3.73
C GLU A 88 0.29 8.91 3.61
N SER A 89 1.58 9.26 3.56
CA SER A 89 2.67 8.27 3.55
C SER A 89 2.63 7.34 4.78
N ASN A 90 2.32 7.87 5.97
CA ASN A 90 2.13 7.04 7.17
C ASN A 90 0.89 6.15 7.08
N ARG A 91 -0.20 6.63 6.44
CA ARG A 91 -1.41 5.83 6.21
C ARG A 91 -1.19 4.73 5.17
N ASP A 92 -0.41 5.00 4.14
CA ASP A 92 0.00 3.97 3.17
C ASP A 92 0.81 2.86 3.84
N GLN A 93 1.76 3.21 4.71
CA GLN A 93 2.47 2.22 5.53
C GLN A 93 1.51 1.41 6.40
N ALA A 94 0.52 2.05 7.03
CA ALA A 94 -0.49 1.35 7.81
C ALA A 94 -1.35 0.38 6.96
N ARG A 95 -1.73 0.77 5.73
CA ARG A 95 -2.47 -0.10 4.80
C ARG A 95 -1.64 -1.30 4.37
N ASP A 96 -0.38 -1.07 4.07
CA ASP A 96 0.55 -2.14 3.68
C ASP A 96 0.78 -3.15 4.82
N ILE A 97 0.91 -2.70 6.08
CA ILE A 97 0.94 -3.60 7.25
C ILE A 97 -0.31 -4.48 7.29
N CYS A 98 -1.49 -3.93 6.99
CA CYS A 98 -2.73 -4.71 6.95
C CYS A 98 -2.69 -5.78 5.83
N GLN A 99 -2.16 -5.45 4.65
CA GLN A 99 -2.01 -6.39 3.54
C GLN A 99 -1.04 -7.54 3.88
N LYS A 100 0.10 -7.22 4.50
CA LYS A 100 1.06 -8.22 4.99
C LYS A 100 0.40 -9.19 5.96
N LEU A 101 -0.35 -8.68 6.93
CA LEU A 101 -1.05 -9.53 7.90
C LEU A 101 -2.14 -10.39 7.26
N TRP A 102 -2.85 -9.84 6.27
CA TRP A 102 -3.87 -10.59 5.53
C TRP A 102 -3.30 -11.85 4.85
N VAL A 103 -2.11 -11.74 4.22
CA VAL A 103 -1.43 -12.89 3.60
C VAL A 103 -1.07 -13.98 4.61
N LEU A 104 -0.80 -13.60 5.86
CA LEU A 104 -0.56 -14.54 6.96
C LEU A 104 -1.84 -15.06 7.61
N ASN A 105 -3.01 -14.83 7.01
CA ASN A 105 -4.32 -15.11 7.59
C ASN A 105 -4.46 -14.50 9.00
N CYS A 106 -3.96 -13.27 9.18
CA CYS A 106 -3.96 -12.53 10.43
C CYS A 106 -4.71 -11.20 10.29
N ARG A 107 -5.16 -10.66 11.41
CA ARG A 107 -5.84 -9.37 11.51
C ARG A 107 -5.36 -8.55 12.71
N ILE A 108 -5.52 -7.23 12.62
CA ILE A 108 -5.25 -6.30 13.71
C ILE A 108 -6.49 -6.19 14.60
N VAL A 109 -6.31 -6.32 15.91
CA VAL A 109 -7.35 -6.18 16.94
C VAL A 109 -6.87 -5.19 18.00
N SER A 110 -7.78 -4.39 18.57
CA SER A 110 -7.45 -3.56 19.73
C SER A 110 -7.12 -4.43 20.95
N LYS A 111 -6.08 -4.06 21.72
CA LYS A 111 -5.60 -4.78 22.91
C LYS A 111 -6.61 -4.88 24.07
N THR A 112 -7.82 -4.34 23.93
CA THR A 112 -8.91 -4.53 24.91
C THR A 112 -9.44 -5.98 24.97
N MET A 113 -8.93 -6.89 24.13
CA MET A 113 -9.30 -8.31 24.08
C MET A 113 -8.16 -9.20 24.62
N SER A 114 -8.51 -10.34 25.23
CA SER A 114 -7.58 -11.23 25.96
C SER A 114 -6.35 -11.66 25.13
N ALA A 115 -5.17 -11.63 25.76
CA ALA A 115 -3.86 -11.79 25.15
C ALA A 115 -3.49 -13.22 24.72
N ASP A 116 -4.28 -14.24 25.08
CA ASP A 116 -3.87 -15.66 24.97
C ASP A 116 -3.64 -16.21 23.54
N ARG A 117 -3.89 -15.41 22.49
CA ARG A 117 -3.64 -15.82 21.08
C ARG A 117 -2.95 -14.74 20.23
N ALA A 118 -2.36 -13.73 20.87
CA ALA A 118 -1.69 -12.67 20.13
C ALA A 118 -0.40 -13.19 19.48
N VAL A 119 -0.22 -12.92 18.19
CA VAL A 119 1.05 -13.15 17.49
C VAL A 119 2.03 -12.06 17.91
N THR A 120 3.08 -12.44 18.63
CA THR A 120 4.11 -11.52 19.14
C THR A 120 5.38 -11.50 18.30
N ALA A 121 5.57 -12.50 17.44
CA ALA A 121 6.68 -12.62 16.50
C ALA A 121 6.25 -13.46 15.30
N PHE A 122 6.86 -13.22 14.15
CA PHE A 122 6.73 -14.05 12.96
C PHE A 122 7.82 -15.12 12.94
N ASN A 123 7.55 -16.28 12.37
CA ASN A 123 8.58 -17.30 12.12
C ASN A 123 9.42 -16.95 10.88
N ASP A 124 10.49 -17.70 10.62
CA ASP A 124 11.43 -17.39 9.54
C ASP A 124 10.78 -17.42 8.14
N GLU A 125 9.88 -18.36 7.87
CA GLU A 125 9.15 -18.45 6.60
C GLU A 125 8.23 -17.25 6.38
N GLN A 126 7.51 -16.84 7.43
CA GLN A 126 6.67 -15.65 7.44
C GLN A 126 7.51 -14.38 7.25
N ILE A 127 8.67 -14.29 7.92
CA ILE A 127 9.59 -13.17 7.77
C ILE A 127 10.08 -13.05 6.33
N GLU A 128 10.48 -14.14 5.70
CA GLU A 128 10.97 -14.12 4.32
C GLU A 128 9.87 -13.68 3.35
N LEU A 129 8.66 -14.24 3.48
CA LEU A 129 7.51 -13.86 2.67
C LEU A 129 7.17 -12.36 2.81
N LEU A 130 7.07 -11.88 4.06
CA LEU A 130 6.74 -10.48 4.31
C LEU A 130 7.86 -9.53 3.88
N ALA A 131 9.12 -9.93 3.99
CA ALA A 131 10.26 -9.13 3.58
C ALA A 131 10.28 -8.96 2.05
N GLN A 132 9.99 -10.02 1.30
CA GLN A 132 9.81 -9.93 -0.15
C GLN A 132 8.68 -8.98 -0.53
N MET A 133 7.55 -9.01 0.20
CA MET A 133 6.46 -8.06 0.01
C MET A 133 6.88 -6.61 0.29
N GLU A 134 7.66 -6.37 1.36
CA GLU A 134 8.18 -5.04 1.69
C GLU A 134 9.12 -4.51 0.62
N HIS A 135 10.02 -5.36 0.11
CA HIS A 135 10.90 -5.01 -0.99
C HIS A 135 10.12 -4.63 -2.24
N ASN A 136 9.15 -5.45 -2.65
CA ASN A 136 8.33 -5.17 -3.82
C ASN A 136 7.58 -3.84 -3.69
N ARG A 137 6.99 -3.56 -2.52
CA ARG A 137 6.36 -2.28 -2.21
C ARG A 137 7.36 -1.11 -2.35
N TRP A 138 8.57 -1.26 -1.81
CA TRP A 138 9.62 -0.23 -1.90
C TRP A 138 10.08 0.00 -3.35
N VAL A 139 10.27 -1.07 -4.14
CA VAL A 139 10.61 -0.99 -5.56
C VAL A 139 9.53 -0.24 -6.33
N GLU A 140 8.25 -0.59 -6.14
CA GLU A 140 7.12 0.07 -6.79
C GLU A 140 7.06 1.57 -6.44
N GLU A 141 7.25 1.91 -5.17
CA GLU A 141 7.30 3.30 -4.71
C GLU A 141 8.44 4.06 -5.39
N LYS A 142 9.63 3.47 -5.48
CA LYS A 142 10.80 4.07 -6.12
C LYS A 142 10.57 4.28 -7.60
N GLN A 143 10.06 3.27 -8.31
CA GLN A 143 9.77 3.36 -9.74
C GLN A 143 8.71 4.43 -10.04
N ARG A 144 7.63 4.48 -9.25
CA ARG A 144 6.60 5.54 -9.36
C ARG A 144 7.19 6.94 -9.18
N ASN A 145 8.21 7.06 -8.33
CA ASN A 145 8.97 8.29 -8.11
C ASN A 145 10.11 8.50 -9.13
N GLY A 146 10.13 7.76 -10.24
CA GLY A 146 11.07 7.93 -11.34
C GLY A 146 12.48 7.44 -11.04
N TRP A 147 12.65 6.53 -10.08
CA TRP A 147 13.93 5.86 -9.87
C TRP A 147 14.15 4.74 -10.88
N VAL A 148 15.40 4.54 -11.27
CA VAL A 148 15.84 3.51 -12.21
C VAL A 148 16.91 2.61 -11.60
N VAL A 149 16.96 1.37 -12.04
CA VAL A 149 18.01 0.43 -11.64
C VAL A 149 19.36 0.87 -12.18
N GLY A 150 20.41 0.76 -11.35
CA GLY A 150 21.78 0.99 -11.82
C GLY A 150 22.81 1.07 -10.71
N THR A 151 24.08 1.01 -11.10
CA THR A 151 25.23 1.11 -10.22
C THR A 151 26.27 2.08 -10.82
N PRO A 152 26.92 2.95 -10.01
CA PRO A 152 26.71 3.14 -8.58
C PRO A 152 25.37 3.81 -8.26
N ARG A 153 24.94 3.73 -7.00
CA ARG A 153 23.80 4.51 -6.49
C ARG A 153 24.06 6.01 -6.71
N ASP A 154 23.08 6.70 -7.31
CA ASP A 154 23.12 8.13 -7.57
C ASP A 154 21.76 8.74 -7.23
N ASN A 155 21.65 9.41 -6.07
CA ASN A 155 20.37 9.96 -5.62
C ASN A 155 19.91 11.16 -6.47
N GLU A 156 20.82 11.93 -7.07
CA GLU A 156 20.47 13.09 -7.92
C GLU A 156 19.82 12.63 -9.22
N LYS A 157 20.36 11.56 -9.81
CA LYS A 157 19.82 10.91 -11.01
C LYS A 157 18.76 9.84 -10.71
N ARG A 158 18.42 9.64 -9.44
CA ARG A 158 17.47 8.61 -8.97
C ARG A 158 17.85 7.19 -9.42
N VAL A 159 19.12 6.85 -9.33
CA VAL A 159 19.66 5.52 -9.62
C VAL A 159 19.85 4.74 -8.33
N HIS A 160 19.35 3.50 -8.25
CA HIS A 160 19.57 2.63 -7.10
C HIS A 160 19.86 1.17 -7.54
N PRO A 161 20.88 0.50 -6.96
CA PRO A 161 21.27 -0.86 -7.38
C PRO A 161 20.22 -1.91 -6.99
N ASP A 162 19.61 -1.76 -5.80
CA ASP A 162 18.67 -2.74 -5.27
C ASP A 162 17.29 -2.74 -5.97
N LEU A 163 17.08 -1.99 -7.07
CA LEU A 163 15.83 -2.03 -7.85
C LEU A 163 15.79 -3.24 -8.80
N ILE A 164 16.11 -4.40 -8.26
CA ILE A 164 16.18 -5.71 -8.93
C ILE A 164 15.26 -6.71 -8.23
N PRO A 165 14.96 -7.87 -8.86
CA PRO A 165 14.18 -8.93 -8.23
C PRO A 165 14.75 -9.38 -6.87
N TRP A 166 13.86 -9.75 -5.95
CA TRP A 166 14.23 -10.21 -4.60
C TRP A 166 15.34 -11.28 -4.60
N ASP A 167 15.23 -12.26 -5.50
CA ASP A 167 16.16 -13.38 -5.57
C ASP A 167 17.58 -12.98 -6.03
N GLU A 168 17.73 -11.79 -6.61
CA GLU A 168 19.02 -11.24 -7.06
C GLU A 168 19.67 -10.32 -6.02
N LEU A 169 18.97 -9.98 -4.93
CA LEU A 169 19.53 -9.16 -3.86
C LEU A 169 20.58 -9.93 -3.06
N ASP A 170 21.58 -9.19 -2.57
CA ASP A 170 22.46 -9.71 -1.53
C ASP A 170 21.72 -9.84 -0.18
N GLU A 171 22.26 -10.68 0.71
CA GLU A 171 21.65 -10.92 2.01
C GLU A 171 21.64 -9.68 2.91
N ALA A 172 22.57 -8.74 2.72
CA ALA A 172 22.62 -7.51 3.50
C ALA A 172 21.48 -6.54 3.12
N ALA A 173 21.08 -6.51 1.85
CA ALA A 173 19.92 -5.79 1.36
C ALA A 173 18.63 -6.45 1.87
N LYS A 174 18.45 -7.77 1.66
CA LYS A 174 17.28 -8.51 2.16
C LYS A 174 17.07 -8.36 3.67
N GLU A 175 18.15 -8.35 4.43
CA GLU A 175 18.10 -8.23 5.88
C GLU A 175 17.53 -6.87 6.34
N LYS A 176 17.56 -5.82 5.52
CA LYS A 176 16.89 -4.54 5.82
C LYS A 176 15.37 -4.73 5.83
N ASP A 177 14.82 -5.43 4.84
CA ASP A 177 13.39 -5.72 4.72
C ASP A 177 12.93 -6.71 5.80
N ARG A 178 13.73 -7.77 6.06
CA ARG A 178 13.48 -8.69 7.18
C ARG A 178 13.40 -7.94 8.51
N ASN A 179 14.31 -7.00 8.74
CA ASN A 179 14.29 -6.17 9.94
C ASN A 179 13.10 -5.22 9.99
N ALA A 180 12.62 -4.71 8.86
CA ALA A 180 11.39 -3.91 8.81
C ALA A 180 10.18 -4.74 9.28
N VAL A 181 10.01 -5.95 8.75
CA VAL A 181 8.85 -6.80 9.08
C VAL A 181 8.89 -7.35 10.50
N ARG A 182 10.08 -7.68 11.04
CA ARG A 182 10.25 -8.12 12.44
C ARG A 182 9.76 -7.07 13.45
N ARG A 183 9.75 -5.78 13.10
CA ARG A 183 9.30 -4.70 13.99
C ARG A 183 7.78 -4.55 14.04
N ILE A 184 7.03 -5.10 13.09
CA ILE A 184 5.57 -4.92 12.97
C ILE A 184 4.82 -5.32 14.27
N PRO A 185 5.07 -6.49 14.91
CA PRO A 185 4.37 -6.86 16.14
C PRO A 185 4.61 -5.87 17.28
N LYS A 186 5.84 -5.39 17.44
CA LYS A 186 6.19 -4.39 18.48
C LYS A 186 5.51 -3.06 18.19
N LEU A 187 5.61 -2.56 16.95
CA LEU A 187 4.97 -1.32 16.52
C LEU A 187 3.46 -1.35 16.83
N LEU A 188 2.76 -2.42 16.42
CA LEU A 188 1.34 -2.59 16.73
C LEU A 188 1.08 -2.67 18.23
N GLY A 189 1.96 -3.37 18.96
CA GLY A 189 1.92 -3.47 20.41
C GLY A 189 1.94 -2.11 21.10
N ASP A 190 2.91 -1.27 20.76
CA ASP A 190 3.09 0.06 21.34
C ASP A 190 1.93 1.01 20.97
N SER A 191 1.24 0.70 19.88
CA SER A 191 0.08 1.44 19.35
C SER A 191 -1.26 1.03 19.97
N GLY A 192 -1.27 0.10 20.94
CA GLY A 192 -2.51 -0.41 21.55
C GLY A 192 -3.21 -1.49 20.71
N PHE A 193 -2.53 -2.07 19.74
CA PHE A 193 -3.02 -3.15 18.88
C PHE A 193 -2.29 -4.46 19.11
N ALA A 194 -2.92 -5.55 18.67
CA ALA A 194 -2.34 -6.90 18.68
C ALA A 194 -2.74 -7.63 17.40
N ILE A 195 -1.89 -8.54 16.96
CA ILE A 195 -2.11 -9.38 15.79
C ILE A 195 -2.78 -10.67 16.24
N TYR A 196 -3.86 -11.08 15.58
CA TYR A 196 -4.52 -12.37 15.83
C TYR A 196 -4.68 -13.15 14.53
N PRO A 197 -4.51 -14.48 14.54
CA PRO A 197 -4.94 -15.33 13.44
C PRO A 197 -6.44 -15.14 13.19
N MET A 198 -6.84 -15.16 11.93
CA MET A 198 -8.24 -15.24 11.55
C MET A 198 -8.77 -16.66 11.82
N PRO A 199 -10.02 -16.78 12.31
CA PRO A 199 -10.64 -18.08 12.60
C PRO A 199 -10.88 -18.91 11.34
#